data_AF-A0A3V4R481-F1
#
_entry.id   AF-A0A3V4R481-F1
#
_cell.length_a   1.000
_cell.length_b   1.000
_cell.length_c   1.000
_cell.angle_alpha   90.00
_cell.angle_beta   90.00
_cell.angle_gamma   90.00
#
_symmetry.space_group_name_H-M   'P 1'
#
loop_
_entity.id
_entity.type
_entity.pdbx_description
1 polymer ?
#
loop_
_entity_poly.entity_id
_entity_poly.type
_entity_poly.pdbx_seq_one_letter_code
_entity_poly.pdbx_strand_id
1 'polypeptide(L)'
;MRIAKATEAQRWNKVRVLQRLLTRSHQAKLLAVRRVTSNRGRNTPGIDGTRWINPQQKWHAAMSLSCRGYRAQPLRRIHIPKKNGKTRPLGIPTMHDRAMQALFLLATEPVTESTADHHSYGFRPKHSAADAIERCFVVLAQRSSAQWILEGDIKGCFDNISHDWMLRHLCIKRKILAQWLKAGFLEKGQLFSTVAGTPQGGLCSAEHNPPYEQCRIMHSVCL
;
A
#
# COMPACT_ATOMS: atom_id res chain seq x y z
N MET A 1 15.98 -9.03 -11.53
CA MET A 1 15.80 -7.77 -10.78
C MET A 1 16.51 -6.60 -11.49
N ARG A 2 15.85 -5.88 -12.42
CA ARG A 2 16.47 -4.76 -13.17
C ARG A 2 16.34 -3.41 -12.47
N ILE A 3 15.22 -3.19 -11.77
CA ILE A 3 14.95 -1.93 -11.05
C ILE A 3 15.85 -1.83 -9.81
N ALA A 4 15.86 -2.85 -8.94
CA ALA A 4 16.73 -2.89 -7.75
C ALA A 4 18.21 -2.63 -8.07
N LYS A 5 18.79 -3.37 -9.05
CA LYS A 5 20.18 -3.13 -9.52
C LYS A 5 20.43 -1.70 -10.01
N ALA A 6 19.43 -1.04 -10.61
CA ALA A 6 19.55 0.35 -11.04
C ALA A 6 19.44 1.32 -9.86
N THR A 7 18.65 1.00 -8.84
CA THR A 7 18.54 1.73 -7.58
C THR A 7 19.84 1.67 -6.79
N GLU A 8 20.41 0.48 -6.62
CA GLU A 8 21.71 0.26 -5.95
C GLU A 8 22.82 1.07 -6.63
N ALA A 9 22.82 1.11 -7.97
CA ALA A 9 23.75 1.91 -8.76
C ALA A 9 23.38 3.42 -8.84
N GLN A 10 22.37 3.89 -8.11
CA GLN A 10 21.89 5.28 -8.07
C GLN A 10 21.51 5.86 -9.45
N ARG A 11 21.13 5.01 -10.42
CA ARG A 11 20.77 5.42 -11.79
C ARG A 11 19.29 5.75 -11.89
N TRP A 12 18.86 6.84 -11.26
CA TRP A 12 17.45 7.23 -11.14
C TRP A 12 16.71 7.42 -12.47
N ASN A 13 17.39 7.91 -13.51
CA ASN A 13 16.81 8.00 -14.86
C ASN A 13 16.45 6.62 -15.42
N LYS A 14 17.32 5.62 -15.21
CA LYS A 14 17.08 4.24 -15.62
C LYS A 14 15.96 3.61 -14.80
N VAL A 15 15.89 3.86 -13.50
CA VAL A 15 14.77 3.43 -12.62
C VAL A 15 13.44 3.92 -13.20
N ARG A 16 13.32 5.21 -13.51
CA ARG A 16 12.09 5.80 -14.08
C ARG A 16 11.69 5.17 -15.41
N VAL A 17 12.66 4.89 -16.29
CA VAL A 17 12.41 4.22 -17.58
C VAL A 17 11.91 2.79 -17.36
N LEU A 18 12.54 2.03 -16.45
CA LEU A 18 12.14 0.65 -16.16
C LEU A 18 10.75 0.59 -15.49
N GLN A 19 10.44 1.51 -14.58
CA GLN A 19 9.10 1.63 -13.99
C GLN A 19 8.05 1.96 -15.06
N ARG A 20 8.36 2.86 -16.01
CA ARG A 20 7.48 3.17 -17.14
C ARG A 20 7.28 1.97 -18.07
N LEU A 21 8.34 1.19 -18.31
CA LEU A 21 8.25 -0.04 -19.08
C LEU A 21 7.35 -1.07 -18.38
N LEU A 22 7.55 -1.29 -17.09
CA LEU A 22 6.79 -2.25 -16.30
C LEU A 22 5.31 -1.90 -16.24
N THR A 23 4.98 -0.64 -15.92
CA THR A 23 3.58 -0.16 -15.85
C THR A 23 2.84 -0.22 -17.19
N ARG A 24 3.55 -0.32 -18.32
CA ARG A 24 2.95 -0.50 -19.65
C ARG A 24 2.89 -1.97 -20.09
N SER A 25 3.59 -2.87 -19.42
CA SER A 25 3.64 -4.28 -19.76
C SER A 25 2.28 -4.96 -19.54
N HIS A 26 1.87 -5.76 -20.53
CA HIS A 26 0.67 -6.59 -20.46
C HIS A 26 0.68 -7.53 -19.25
N GLN A 27 1.82 -8.16 -18.98
CA GLN A 27 2.00 -9.10 -17.87
C GLN A 27 1.84 -8.42 -16.51
N ALA A 28 2.39 -7.21 -16.36
CA ALA A 28 2.28 -6.45 -15.11
C ALA A 28 0.83 -6.05 -14.81
N LYS A 29 0.07 -5.66 -15.85
CA LYS A 29 -1.36 -5.35 -15.72
C LYS A 29 -2.18 -6.57 -15.31
N LEU A 30 -1.92 -7.73 -15.91
CA LEU A 30 -2.56 -8.99 -15.51
C LEU A 30 -2.23 -9.37 -14.06
N LEU A 31 -0.97 -9.23 -13.64
CA LEU A 31 -0.56 -9.48 -12.25
C LEU A 31 -1.25 -8.53 -11.27
N ALA A 32 -1.39 -7.25 -11.64
CA ALA A 32 -2.10 -6.26 -10.83
C ALA A 32 -3.58 -6.64 -10.63
N VAL A 33 -4.28 -7.01 -11.70
CA VAL A 33 -5.69 -7.46 -11.62
C VAL A 33 -5.81 -8.78 -10.85
N ARG A 34 -4.91 -9.73 -11.08
CA ARG A 34 -4.87 -10.98 -10.32
C ARG A 34 -4.72 -10.69 -8.82
N ARG A 35 -3.80 -9.81 -8.43
CA ARG A 35 -3.60 -9.42 -7.02
C ARG A 35 -4.91 -8.92 -6.41
N VAL A 36 -5.58 -7.96 -7.03
CA VAL A 36 -6.83 -7.38 -6.50
C VAL A 36 -7.98 -8.39 -6.46
N THR A 37 -8.06 -9.29 -7.44
CA THR A 37 -9.16 -10.28 -7.52
C THR A 37 -8.94 -11.56 -6.71
N SER A 38 -7.71 -11.82 -6.26
CA SER A 38 -7.37 -12.94 -5.38
C SER A 38 -7.38 -12.58 -3.89
N ASN A 39 -7.47 -11.29 -3.54
CA ASN A 39 -7.46 -10.83 -2.15
C ASN A 39 -8.82 -10.98 -1.45
N ARG A 40 -8.83 -10.86 -0.12
CA ARG A 40 -10.04 -10.98 0.72
C ARG A 40 -11.11 -9.94 0.38
N GLY A 41 -10.73 -8.70 0.08
CA GLY A 41 -11.70 -7.67 -0.30
C GLY A 41 -12.04 -7.62 -1.80
N ARG A 42 -11.80 -8.71 -2.55
CA ARG A 42 -12.26 -8.86 -3.95
C ARG A 42 -13.77 -8.65 -4.13
N ASN A 43 -14.54 -8.91 -3.07
CA ASN A 43 -16.00 -8.82 -3.05
C ASN A 43 -16.50 -7.45 -2.57
N THR A 44 -15.61 -6.57 -2.13
CA THR A 44 -15.96 -5.28 -1.54
C THR A 44 -15.85 -4.19 -2.61
N PRO A 45 -16.95 -3.69 -3.18
CA PRO A 45 -16.88 -2.65 -4.21
C PRO A 45 -16.53 -1.28 -3.62
N GLY A 46 -16.01 -0.41 -4.49
CA GLY A 46 -15.80 1.01 -4.20
C GLY A 46 -17.11 1.80 -4.29
N ILE A 47 -17.02 3.11 -4.58
CA ILE A 47 -18.19 3.96 -4.78
C ILE A 47 -18.98 3.62 -6.05
N ASP A 48 -18.33 2.97 -7.01
CA ASP A 48 -18.87 2.58 -8.32
C ASP A 48 -19.70 1.29 -8.29
N GLY A 49 -19.79 0.62 -7.13
CA GLY A 49 -20.51 -0.66 -6.99
C GLY A 49 -19.90 -1.82 -7.79
N THR A 50 -18.78 -1.62 -8.48
CA THR A 50 -18.28 -2.55 -9.50
C THR A 50 -17.39 -3.62 -8.88
N ARG A 51 -17.56 -4.87 -9.36
CA ARG A 51 -16.76 -6.04 -8.99
C ARG A 51 -16.28 -6.75 -10.26
N TRP A 52 -15.14 -7.45 -10.18
CA TRP A 52 -14.61 -8.25 -11.29
C TRP A 52 -14.67 -9.73 -10.95
N ILE A 53 -15.77 -10.37 -11.33
CA ILE A 53 -16.10 -11.74 -10.91
C ILE A 53 -15.62 -12.73 -11.96
N ASN A 54 -16.04 -12.54 -13.21
CA ASN A 54 -15.79 -13.45 -14.31
C ASN A 54 -14.50 -13.11 -15.09
N PRO A 55 -13.90 -14.09 -15.80
CA PRO A 55 -12.63 -13.92 -16.50
C PRO A 55 -12.63 -12.78 -17.52
N GLN A 56 -13.74 -12.56 -18.23
CA GLN A 56 -13.90 -11.51 -19.22
C GLN A 56 -13.78 -10.12 -18.59
N GLN A 57 -14.47 -9.87 -17.46
CA GLN A 57 -14.33 -8.61 -16.71
C GLN A 57 -12.88 -8.37 -16.27
N LYS A 58 -12.20 -9.42 -15.78
CA LYS A 58 -10.78 -9.33 -15.36
C LYS A 58 -9.86 -9.01 -16.54
N TRP A 59 -10.10 -9.63 -17.69
CA TRP A 59 -9.35 -9.37 -18.91
C TRP A 59 -9.54 -7.94 -19.39
N HIS A 60 -10.79 -7.47 -19.52
CA HIS A 60 -11.11 -6.10 -19.89
C HIS A 60 -10.52 -5.10 -18.90
N ALA A 61 -10.61 -5.38 -17.60
CA ALA A 61 -9.99 -4.56 -16.57
C ALA A 61 -8.48 -4.44 -16.78
N ALA A 62 -7.77 -5.55 -17.02
CA ALA A 62 -6.34 -5.53 -17.26
C ALA A 62 -5.98 -4.72 -18.53
N MET A 63 -6.79 -4.78 -19.58
CA MET A 63 -6.56 -4.01 -20.80
C MET A 63 -6.85 -2.52 -20.60
N SER A 64 -7.83 -2.19 -19.76
CA SER A 64 -8.21 -0.81 -19.44
C SER A 64 -7.18 -0.06 -18.58
N LEU A 65 -6.32 -0.78 -17.84
CA LEU A 65 -5.30 -0.15 -17.00
C LEU A 65 -4.34 0.69 -17.85
N SER A 66 -4.44 2.01 -17.71
CA SER A 66 -3.63 2.97 -18.45
C SER A 66 -3.32 4.18 -17.58
N CYS A 67 -2.09 4.66 -17.68
CA CYS A 67 -1.70 5.94 -17.07
C CYS A 67 -2.22 7.15 -17.86
N ARG A 68 -2.65 6.96 -19.11
CA ARG A 68 -3.19 8.03 -19.97
C ARG A 68 -4.70 8.08 -19.77
N GLY A 69 -5.23 9.25 -19.44
CA GLY A 69 -6.66 9.42 -19.16
C GLY A 69 -7.11 8.95 -17.77
N TYR A 70 -6.18 8.43 -16.95
CA TYR A 70 -6.50 8.01 -15.58
C TYR A 70 -6.99 9.18 -14.72
N ARG A 71 -8.12 8.95 -14.04
CA ARG A 71 -8.69 9.79 -13.00
C ARG A 71 -9.05 8.91 -11.80
N ALA A 72 -8.40 9.14 -10.67
CA ALA A 72 -8.74 8.46 -9.42
C ALA A 72 -10.16 8.85 -8.96
N GLN A 73 -10.91 7.88 -8.44
CA GLN A 73 -12.22 8.14 -7.87
C GLN A 73 -12.14 8.35 -6.35
N PRO A 74 -13.10 9.09 -5.76
CA PRO A 74 -13.23 9.19 -4.31
C PRO A 74 -13.39 7.83 -3.65
N LEU A 75 -12.83 7.68 -2.46
CA LEU A 75 -12.90 6.42 -1.72
C LEU A 75 -14.25 6.27 -1.01
N ARG A 76 -14.79 5.05 -0.94
CA ARG A 76 -16.01 4.77 -0.18
C ARG A 76 -15.68 4.65 1.31
N ARG A 77 -16.24 5.52 2.15
CA ARG A 77 -16.00 5.47 3.61
C ARG A 77 -16.86 4.40 4.27
N ILE A 78 -16.25 3.54 5.07
CA ILE A 78 -16.92 2.59 5.96
C ILE A 78 -16.31 2.67 7.36
N HIS A 79 -17.06 2.28 8.39
CA HIS A 79 -16.60 2.27 9.77
C HIS A 79 -16.45 0.83 10.27
N ILE A 80 -15.24 0.47 10.67
CA ILE A 80 -14.93 -0.83 11.27
C ILE A 80 -14.96 -0.67 12.80
N PRO A 81 -15.76 -1.45 13.54
CA PRO A 81 -15.80 -1.38 14.99
C PRO A 81 -14.48 -1.88 15.58
N LYS A 82 -13.95 -1.17 16.58
CA LYS A 82 -12.85 -1.66 17.43
C LYS A 82 -13.44 -2.33 18.67
N LYS A 83 -12.64 -3.18 19.32
CA LYS A 83 -12.98 -3.83 20.59
C LYS A 83 -13.29 -2.83 21.72
N ASN A 84 -12.76 -1.61 21.66
CA ASN A 84 -12.95 -0.56 22.66
C ASN A 84 -14.16 0.36 22.40
N GLY A 85 -15.10 -0.04 21.54
CA GLY A 85 -16.32 0.72 21.22
C GLY A 85 -16.12 1.90 20.26
N LYS A 86 -14.88 2.31 19.99
CA LYS A 86 -14.57 3.32 18.95
C LYS A 86 -14.62 2.69 17.56
N THR A 87 -14.80 3.49 16.51
CA THR A 87 -14.73 3.02 15.12
C THR A 87 -13.43 3.47 14.46
N ARG A 88 -12.92 2.66 13.52
CA ARG A 88 -11.84 3.02 12.60
C ARG A 88 -12.45 3.27 11.22
N PRO A 89 -12.30 4.48 10.66
CA PRO A 89 -12.85 4.73 9.35
C PRO A 89 -11.88 4.23 8.25
N LEU A 90 -12.41 3.46 7.31
CA LEU A 90 -11.71 2.87 6.17
C LEU A 90 -12.26 3.47 4.87
N GLY A 91 -11.38 3.93 3.98
CA GLY A 91 -11.71 4.34 2.62
C GLY A 91 -11.41 3.20 1.64
N ILE A 92 -12.43 2.66 0.99
CA ILE A 92 -12.30 1.58 0.01
C ILE A 92 -12.24 2.18 -1.39
N PRO A 93 -11.13 2.02 -2.13
CA PRO A 93 -11.04 2.47 -3.52
C PRO A 93 -11.85 1.57 -4.46
N THR A 94 -12.11 2.07 -5.67
CA THR A 94 -12.68 1.25 -6.75
C THR A 94 -11.78 0.09 -7.12
N MET A 95 -12.34 -0.94 -7.78
CA MET A 95 -11.53 -2.06 -8.29
C MET A 95 -10.45 -1.57 -9.26
N HIS A 96 -10.78 -0.61 -10.11
CA HIS A 96 -9.86 0.00 -11.05
C HIS A 96 -8.72 0.74 -10.34
N ASP A 97 -9.03 1.53 -9.31
CA ASP A 97 -8.02 2.26 -8.53
C ASP A 97 -7.11 1.32 -7.74
N ARG A 98 -7.66 0.26 -7.13
CA ARG A 98 -6.85 -0.79 -6.49
C ARG A 98 -5.91 -1.46 -7.49
N ALA A 99 -6.37 -1.76 -8.70
CA ALA A 99 -5.51 -2.37 -9.71
C ALA A 99 -4.43 -1.42 -10.22
N MET A 100 -4.74 -0.13 -10.37
CA MET A 100 -3.75 0.90 -10.68
C MET A 100 -2.71 1.03 -9.56
N GLN A 101 -3.13 1.07 -8.30
CA GLN A 101 -2.22 1.06 -7.16
C GLN A 101 -1.33 -0.20 -7.20
N ALA A 102 -1.87 -1.36 -7.60
CA ALA A 102 -1.14 -2.65 -7.56
C ALA A 102 -0.07 -2.68 -8.65
N LEU A 103 -0.41 -2.12 -9.81
CA LEU A 103 0.51 -1.95 -10.91
C LEU A 103 1.70 -1.04 -10.54
N PHE A 104 1.44 0.05 -9.83
CA PHE A 104 2.51 0.93 -9.35
C PHE A 104 3.31 0.33 -8.20
N LEU A 105 2.66 -0.44 -7.32
CA LEU A 105 3.35 -1.18 -6.26
C LEU A 105 4.42 -2.11 -6.84
N LEU A 106 4.09 -2.88 -7.89
CA LEU A 106 5.07 -3.73 -8.59
C LEU A 106 6.28 -2.95 -9.13
N ALA A 107 6.09 -1.67 -9.48
CA ALA A 107 7.14 -0.81 -10.00
C ALA A 107 7.97 -0.13 -8.89
N THR A 108 7.38 0.11 -7.72
CA THR A 108 8.03 0.81 -6.61
C THR A 108 8.63 -0.13 -5.57
N GLU A 109 8.06 -1.32 -5.40
CA GLU A 109 8.52 -2.34 -4.44
C GLU A 109 10.02 -2.66 -4.58
N PRO A 110 10.60 -2.84 -5.78
CA PRO A 110 12.05 -3.05 -5.91
C PRO A 110 12.90 -1.82 -5.55
N VAL A 111 12.32 -0.62 -5.55
CA VAL A 111 13.03 0.61 -5.13
C VAL A 111 12.99 0.68 -3.61
N THR A 112 11.80 0.55 -3.02
CA THR A 112 11.60 0.63 -1.58
C THR A 112 12.37 -0.46 -0.86
N GLU A 113 12.41 -1.68 -1.38
CA GLU A 113 13.14 -2.79 -0.77
C GLU A 113 14.66 -2.58 -0.80
N SER A 114 15.21 -1.99 -1.87
CA SER A 114 16.65 -1.68 -1.97
C SER A 114 17.09 -0.49 -1.13
N THR A 115 16.17 0.40 -0.73
CA THR A 115 16.48 1.60 0.06
C THR A 115 15.98 1.54 1.50
N ALA A 116 15.21 0.50 1.86
CA ALA A 116 14.68 0.34 3.20
C ALA A 116 15.77 -0.04 4.19
N ASP A 117 15.57 0.36 5.44
CA ASP A 117 16.44 -0.02 6.55
C ASP A 117 16.40 -1.53 6.81
N HIS A 118 17.53 -2.12 7.17
CA HIS A 118 17.64 -3.57 7.42
C HIS A 118 16.90 -4.03 8.68
N HIS A 119 16.59 -3.13 9.61
CA HIS A 119 15.85 -3.38 10.84
C HIS A 119 14.40 -2.89 10.78
N SER A 120 13.91 -2.53 9.59
CA SER A 120 12.50 -2.25 9.33
C SER A 120 11.78 -3.51 8.85
N TYR A 121 10.90 -4.09 9.66
CA TYR A 121 10.22 -5.36 9.34
C TYR A 121 8.77 -5.19 8.84
N GLY A 122 8.12 -4.09 9.17
CA GLY A 122 6.70 -3.86 8.87
C GLY A 122 6.40 -3.71 7.37
N PHE A 123 5.29 -4.30 6.91
CA PHE A 123 4.71 -4.16 5.56
C PHE A 123 5.63 -4.52 4.39
N ARG A 124 6.70 -5.29 4.64
CA ARG A 124 7.65 -5.72 3.60
C ARG A 124 7.39 -7.16 3.16
N PRO A 125 7.61 -7.47 1.88
CA PRO A 125 7.54 -8.84 1.42
C PRO A 125 8.62 -9.68 2.11
N LYS A 126 8.29 -10.92 2.47
CA LYS A 126 9.21 -11.89 3.09
C LYS A 126 9.81 -11.48 4.44
N HIS A 127 9.23 -10.48 5.09
CA HIS A 127 9.54 -10.15 6.48
C HIS A 127 8.34 -10.44 7.37
N SER A 128 8.61 -10.88 8.59
CA SER A 128 7.59 -11.22 9.57
C SER A 128 7.85 -10.57 10.93
N ALA A 129 6.84 -10.58 11.81
CA ALA A 129 7.02 -10.17 13.19
C ALA A 129 7.99 -11.09 13.95
N ALA A 130 8.13 -12.35 13.53
CA ALA A 130 9.08 -13.27 14.14
C ALA A 130 10.53 -12.82 13.88
N ASP A 131 10.84 -12.32 12.68
CA ASP A 131 12.17 -11.80 12.35
C ASP A 131 12.54 -10.59 13.24
N ALA A 132 11.56 -9.74 13.55
CA ALA A 132 11.74 -8.62 14.47
C ALA A 132 12.03 -9.10 15.89
N ILE A 133 11.30 -10.11 16.37
CA ILE A 133 11.51 -10.73 17.70
C ILE A 133 12.88 -11.40 17.76
N GLU A 134 13.27 -12.15 16.74
CA GLU A 134 14.59 -12.77 16.63
C GLU A 134 15.69 -11.70 16.69
N ARG A 135 15.51 -10.59 15.98
CA ARG A 135 16.47 -9.49 16.04
C ARG A 135 16.57 -8.88 17.43
N CYS A 136 15.43 -8.66 18.10
CA CYS A 136 15.41 -8.19 19.49
C CYS A 136 16.17 -9.17 20.40
N PHE A 137 15.96 -10.47 20.25
CA PHE A 137 16.66 -11.50 21.01
C PHE A 137 18.18 -11.42 20.79
N VAL A 138 18.63 -11.39 19.53
CA VAL A 138 20.07 -11.33 19.19
C VAL A 138 20.75 -10.08 19.75
N VAL A 139 20.07 -8.93 19.76
CA VAL A 139 20.61 -7.66 20.26
C VAL A 139 20.61 -7.61 21.79
N LEU A 140 19.55 -8.10 22.43
CA LEU A 140 19.36 -7.96 23.88
C LEU A 140 19.99 -9.09 24.70
N ALA A 141 20.24 -10.26 24.11
CA ALA A 141 20.83 -11.42 24.81
C ALA A 141 22.35 -11.31 25.04
N GLN A 142 23.02 -10.29 24.50
CA GLN A 142 24.46 -10.09 24.67
C GLN A 142 24.79 -9.57 26.07
N ARG A 143 25.94 -9.96 26.64
CA ARG A 143 26.38 -9.49 27.96
C ARG A 143 26.57 -7.96 28.03
N SER A 144 26.87 -7.33 26.90
CA SER A 144 27.04 -5.88 26.74
C SER A 144 25.78 -5.18 26.23
N SER A 145 24.61 -5.81 26.30
CA SER A 145 23.37 -5.22 25.80
C SER A 145 22.92 -4.02 26.64
N ALA A 146 22.15 -3.13 26.00
CA ALA A 146 21.56 -2.00 26.69
C ALA A 146 20.53 -2.48 27.73
N GLN A 147 20.58 -1.93 28.94
CA GLN A 147 19.65 -2.28 30.03
C GLN A 147 18.29 -1.58 29.92
N TRP A 148 18.19 -0.55 29.08
CA TRP A 148 16.99 0.27 28.93
C TRP A 148 16.54 0.31 27.47
N ILE A 149 15.24 0.18 27.26
CA ILE A 149 14.60 0.24 25.95
C ILE A 149 13.66 1.44 25.94
N LEU A 150 13.76 2.27 24.91
CA LEU A 150 12.80 3.33 24.64
C LEU A 150 11.67 2.78 23.78
N GLU A 151 10.49 2.64 24.36
CA GLU A 151 9.27 2.34 23.62
C GLU A 151 8.64 3.65 23.11
N GLY A 152 8.30 3.69 21.83
CA GLY A 152 7.65 4.83 21.20
C GLY A 152 6.69 4.41 20.10
N ASP A 153 5.56 5.11 20.01
CA ASP A 153 4.57 4.97 18.94
C ASP A 153 4.26 6.34 18.31
N ILE A 154 3.98 6.35 17.01
CA ILE A 154 3.69 7.57 16.25
C ILE A 154 2.19 7.80 16.24
N LYS A 155 1.76 8.81 16.99
CA LYS A 155 0.35 9.22 17.04
C LYS A 155 -0.16 9.65 15.66
N GLY A 156 -1.20 8.96 15.18
CA GLY A 156 -1.87 9.33 13.93
C GLY A 156 -0.97 9.23 12.71
N CYS A 157 -0.07 8.23 12.68
CA CYS A 157 0.92 8.05 11.61
C CYS A 157 0.32 8.21 10.21
N PHE A 158 -0.80 7.53 9.89
CA PHE A 158 -1.41 7.63 8.56
C PHE A 158 -2.21 8.91 8.31
N ASP A 159 -2.67 9.58 9.37
CA ASP A 159 -3.55 10.74 9.27
C ASP A 159 -2.74 12.04 9.06
N ASN A 160 -1.47 12.05 9.49
CA ASN A 160 -0.63 13.25 9.54
C ASN A 160 0.52 13.29 8.50
N ILE A 161 0.59 12.34 7.56
CA ILE A 161 1.66 12.37 6.54
C ILE A 161 1.42 13.52 5.56
N SER A 162 2.43 14.37 5.40
CA SER A 162 2.43 15.48 4.44
C SER A 162 2.38 14.98 2.99
N HIS A 163 1.40 15.47 2.23
CA HIS A 163 1.28 15.17 0.80
C HIS A 163 2.47 15.70 -0.01
N ASP A 164 2.96 16.89 0.31
CA ASP A 164 4.11 17.49 -0.37
C ASP A 164 5.41 16.72 -0.10
N TRP A 165 5.54 16.14 1.09
CA TRP A 165 6.65 15.25 1.39
C TRP A 165 6.56 13.97 0.55
N MET A 166 5.40 13.31 0.50
CA MET A 166 5.19 12.10 -0.31
C MET A 166 5.44 12.34 -1.80
N LEU A 167 4.96 13.46 -2.35
CA LEU A 167 5.12 13.81 -3.76
C LEU A 167 6.58 14.08 -4.16
N ARG A 168 7.43 14.46 -3.19
CA ARG A 168 8.86 14.70 -3.40
C ARG A 168 9.70 13.44 -3.25
N HIS A 169 9.38 12.57 -2.28
CA HIS A 169 10.25 11.45 -1.89
C HIS A 169 9.82 10.11 -2.47
N LEU A 170 8.54 9.91 -2.83
CA LEU A 170 8.11 8.64 -3.40
C LEU A 170 8.46 8.55 -4.89
N CYS A 171 9.08 7.43 -5.27
CA CYS A 171 9.43 7.10 -6.66
C CYS A 171 8.22 6.62 -7.48
N ILE A 172 7.13 7.37 -7.43
CA ILE A 172 5.88 7.16 -8.17
C ILE A 172 5.69 8.33 -9.15
N LYS A 173 4.96 8.10 -10.25
CA LYS A 173 4.59 9.19 -11.16
C LYS A 173 3.74 10.23 -10.41
N ARG A 174 4.31 11.43 -10.18
CA ARG A 174 3.70 12.54 -9.40
C ARG A 174 2.23 12.81 -9.74
N LYS A 175 1.88 12.84 -11.04
CA LYS A 175 0.48 13.08 -11.48
C LYS A 175 -0.50 12.01 -10.98
N ILE A 176 -0.08 10.74 -10.90
CA ILE A 176 -0.93 9.64 -10.43
C ILE A 176 -1.03 9.70 -8.90
N LEU A 177 0.12 9.85 -8.22
CA LEU A 177 0.16 9.94 -6.76
C LEU A 177 -0.66 11.12 -6.24
N ALA A 178 -0.56 12.29 -6.86
CA ALA A 178 -1.33 13.47 -6.50
C ALA A 178 -2.85 13.23 -6.63
N GLN A 179 -3.28 12.47 -7.64
CA GLN A 179 -4.69 12.12 -7.78
C GLN A 179 -5.16 11.20 -6.64
N TRP A 180 -4.36 10.21 -6.24
CA TRP A 180 -4.73 9.34 -5.11
C TRP A 180 -4.81 10.09 -3.78
N LEU A 181 -3.85 10.99 -3.53
CA LEU A 181 -3.81 11.77 -2.30
C LEU A 181 -4.97 12.78 -2.22
N LYS A 182 -5.38 13.34 -3.36
CA LYS A 182 -6.46 14.34 -3.46
C LYS A 182 -7.83 13.76 -3.83
N ALA A 183 -7.96 12.45 -3.98
CA ALA A 183 -9.21 11.81 -4.43
C ALA A 183 -10.40 12.06 -3.48
N GLY A 184 -10.13 12.37 -2.21
CA GLY A 184 -11.18 12.55 -1.21
C GLY A 184 -11.85 11.24 -0.82
N PHE A 185 -12.94 11.35 -0.07
CA PHE A 185 -13.79 10.21 0.26
C PHE A 185 -15.27 10.62 0.21
N LEU A 186 -16.11 9.64 -0.13
CA LEU A 186 -17.56 9.77 -0.10
C LEU A 186 -18.08 9.16 1.21
N GLU A 187 -18.82 9.95 1.97
CA GLU A 187 -19.49 9.53 3.20
C GLU A 187 -20.92 10.07 3.22
N LYS A 188 -21.90 9.17 3.42
CA LYS A 188 -23.35 9.51 3.44
C LYS A 188 -23.81 10.37 2.26
N GLY A 189 -23.25 10.15 1.07
CA GLY A 189 -23.59 10.89 -0.15
C GLY A 189 -22.91 12.26 -0.31
N GLN A 190 -22.09 12.68 0.67
CA GLN A 190 -21.30 13.91 0.58
C GLN A 190 -19.83 13.60 0.25
N LEU A 191 -19.24 14.43 -0.59
CA LEU A 191 -17.84 14.35 -0.97
C LEU A 191 -17.00 15.21 -0.03
N PHE A 192 -16.02 14.60 0.64
CA PHE A 192 -15.08 15.27 1.51
C PHE A 192 -13.68 15.26 0.89
N SER A 193 -13.00 16.41 0.93
CA SER A 193 -11.61 16.53 0.48
C SER A 193 -10.63 16.00 1.54
N THR A 194 -9.60 15.27 1.11
CA THR A 194 -8.51 14.86 1.99
C THR A 194 -7.44 15.96 2.00
N VAL A 195 -7.28 16.66 3.13
CA VAL A 195 -6.29 17.75 3.29
C VAL A 195 -4.93 17.23 3.77
N ALA A 196 -4.92 16.17 4.59
CA ALA A 196 -3.71 15.52 5.11
C ALA A 196 -3.94 14.01 5.27
N GLY A 197 -2.84 13.25 5.32
CA GLY A 197 -2.87 11.80 5.52
C GLY A 197 -3.16 10.98 4.27
N THR A 198 -3.03 9.66 4.39
CA THR A 198 -3.35 8.70 3.34
C THR A 198 -4.62 7.94 3.71
N PRO A 199 -5.60 7.79 2.79
CA PRO A 199 -6.80 7.02 3.08
C PRO A 199 -6.44 5.58 3.51
N GLN A 200 -6.83 5.20 4.72
CA GLN A 200 -6.72 3.82 5.19
C GLN A 200 -7.63 2.95 4.33
N GLY A 201 -7.06 2.04 3.54
CA GLY A 201 -7.77 1.15 2.60
C GLY A 201 -7.19 1.12 1.17
N GLY A 202 -6.14 1.91 0.88
CA GLY A 202 -5.28 1.66 -0.29
C GLY A 202 -4.43 0.39 -0.12
N LEU A 203 -3.72 -0.06 -1.16
CA LEU A 203 -2.94 -1.32 -1.12
C LEU A 203 -1.88 -1.41 -0.02
N CYS A 204 -1.47 -0.28 0.55
CA CYS A 204 -0.58 -0.20 1.71
C CYS A 204 -1.39 0.03 3.00
N SER A 205 -2.33 -0.87 3.30
CA SER A 205 -3.12 -0.77 4.53
C SER A 205 -2.70 -1.80 5.57
N ALA A 206 -2.30 -1.30 6.72
CA ALA A 206 -2.10 -2.06 7.93
C ALA A 206 -3.44 -2.40 8.60
N GLU A 207 -3.87 -3.66 8.51
CA GLU A 207 -4.84 -4.19 9.46
C GLU A 207 -4.14 -4.36 10.81
N HIS A 208 -4.31 -3.38 11.70
CA HIS A 208 -4.02 -3.57 13.11
C HIS A 208 -5.23 -4.29 13.72
N ASN A 209 -5.16 -5.62 13.79
CA ASN A 209 -6.18 -6.44 14.42
C ASN A 209 -5.60 -6.99 15.73
N PRO A 210 -6.01 -6.49 16.92
CA PRO A 210 -5.64 -7.11 18.19
C PRO A 210 -6.38 -8.45 18.31
N PRO A 211 -5.67 -9.60 18.40
CA PRO A 211 -4.99 -9.97 19.63
C PRO A 211 -3.56 -10.51 19.39
N TYR A 212 -2.59 -10.01 20.13
CA TYR A 212 -1.20 -10.48 20.13
C TYR A 212 -1.01 -11.82 20.90
N GLU A 213 -2.03 -12.69 20.92
CA GLU A 213 -1.98 -13.99 21.61
C GLU A 213 -2.03 -15.21 20.70
N GLN A 214 -2.26 -15.07 19.39
CA GLN A 214 -2.19 -16.22 18.49
C GLN A 214 -1.49 -15.83 17.18
N CYS A 215 -0.24 -16.32 17.06
CA CYS A 215 0.57 -16.34 15.87
C CYS A 215 -0.24 -16.50 14.57
N ARG A 216 -0.54 -15.40 13.88
CA ARG A 216 -0.90 -15.39 12.46
C ARG A 216 -0.29 -14.17 11.79
N ILE A 217 0.93 -14.39 11.31
CA ILE A 217 1.61 -13.78 10.16
C ILE A 217 0.95 -12.46 9.68
N MET A 218 1.62 -11.33 9.93
CA MET A 218 1.34 -10.08 9.22
C MET A 218 1.69 -10.26 7.74
N HIS A 219 0.78 -10.83 6.96
CA HIS A 219 0.80 -10.67 5.52
C HIS A 219 0.39 -9.24 5.19
N SER A 220 1.08 -8.61 4.24
CA SER A 220 0.55 -7.49 3.46
C SER A 220 -0.68 -7.96 2.69
N VAL A 221 -1.80 -8.13 3.40
CA VAL A 221 -3.09 -8.49 2.81
C VAL A 221 -3.73 -7.17 2.43
N CYS A 222 -3.56 -6.80 1.16
CA CYS A 222 -4.31 -5.71 0.56
C CYS A 222 -5.82 -6.02 0.65
N LEU A 223 -6.58 -5.11 1.27
CA LEU A 223 -8.04 -5.09 1.25
C LEU A 223 -8.59 -4.81 -0.17
#